data_AF-A0A2X4TWK1-F1
#
_entry.id   AF-A0A2X4TWK1-F1
#
_cell.length_a   1.000
_cell.length_b   1.000
_cell.length_c   1.000
_cell.angle_alpha   90.00
_cell.angle_beta   90.00
_cell.angle_gamma   90.00
#
_symmetry.space_group_name_H-M   'P 1'
#
loop_
_entity.id
_entity.type
_entity.pdbx_description
1 polymer ?
#
loop_
_entity_poly.entity_id
_entity_poly.type
_entity_poly.pdbx_seq_one_letter_code
_entity_poly.pdbx_strand_id
1 'polypeptide(L)'
;MSVKNENAAGGESVVLERPAAGGVYASLFEKINLNPVSELSALDIWQDAQAMSDATADERLTAGMQVFLECLTKAGSKVEKLDKNLIDHHIAELDYQISRQLDAVMHSEEFQAVESLWRGVKSLVDKTDFRQNVKVELLDMSKEDLRQDFEDSPEIIQSGLYKHTYIDEYDTPGGEPIAALISAYEFDASAQDVALLRNISKVAAAAICRLSVLRVRRSF
;
A
#
# COMPACT_ATOMS: atom_id res chain seq x y z
N MET A 1 -86.78 -13.78 -12.10
CA MET A 1 -86.15 -14.71 -11.14
C MET A 1 -85.07 -15.44 -11.91
N SER A 2 -83.76 -15.40 -11.67
CA SER A 2 -82.93 -14.76 -10.65
C SER A 2 -81.48 -14.85 -11.18
N VAL A 3 -80.81 -13.70 -11.28
CA VAL A 3 -79.43 -13.44 -10.84
C VAL A 3 -78.23 -13.87 -11.72
N LYS A 4 -77.44 -12.83 -12.01
CA LYS A 4 -76.06 -12.78 -12.50
C LYS A 4 -75.11 -13.65 -11.68
N ASN A 5 -74.09 -14.22 -12.33
CA ASN A 5 -72.72 -14.03 -11.84
C ASN A 5 -71.71 -14.05 -12.98
N GLU A 6 -70.81 -13.10 -12.94
CA GLU A 6 -69.78 -12.77 -13.93
C GLU A 6 -68.49 -13.59 -13.70
N ASN A 7 -67.68 -13.68 -14.76
CA ASN A 7 -66.23 -13.88 -14.82
C ASN A 7 -65.60 -15.27 -14.61
N ALA A 8 -65.10 -15.83 -15.72
CA ALA A 8 -63.66 -16.10 -15.92
C ALA A 8 -63.40 -16.37 -17.42
N ALA A 9 -63.20 -15.31 -18.19
CA ALA A 9 -62.69 -15.39 -19.56
C ALA A 9 -61.22 -15.80 -19.55
N GLY A 10 -60.82 -16.63 -20.52
CA GLY A 10 -59.46 -17.14 -20.68
C GLY A 10 -58.43 -16.01 -20.77
N GLY A 11 -57.36 -16.14 -20.00
CA GLY A 11 -56.18 -15.29 -20.13
C GLY A 11 -55.35 -15.76 -21.32
N GLU A 12 -55.57 -15.12 -22.47
CA GLU A 12 -54.68 -15.16 -23.62
C GLU A 12 -53.25 -14.78 -23.20
N SER A 13 -52.27 -15.57 -23.63
CA SER A 13 -50.87 -15.21 -23.58
C SER A 13 -50.63 -14.04 -24.53
N VAL A 14 -50.76 -12.81 -24.03
CA VAL A 14 -50.40 -11.60 -24.77
C VAL A 14 -48.87 -11.56 -24.86
N VAL A 15 -48.35 -12.06 -25.98
CA VAL A 15 -47.00 -11.73 -26.44
C VAL A 15 -47.03 -10.25 -26.79
N LEU A 16 -46.51 -9.40 -25.91
CA LEU A 16 -46.35 -7.98 -26.19
C LEU A 16 -45.36 -7.83 -27.35
N GLU A 17 -45.87 -7.39 -28.50
CA GLU A 17 -45.07 -7.00 -29.65
C GLU A 17 -44.06 -5.92 -29.25
N ARG A 18 -42.79 -6.20 -29.56
CA ARG A 18 -41.61 -5.41 -29.19
C ARG A 18 -41.49 -4.20 -30.11
N PRO A 19 -41.58 -2.95 -29.62
CA PRO A 19 -41.21 -1.80 -30.43
C PRO A 19 -39.69 -1.80 -30.63
N ALA A 20 -39.28 -1.75 -31.88
CA ALA A 20 -37.88 -1.63 -32.30
C ALA A 20 -37.37 -0.22 -31.99
N ALA A 21 -36.55 -0.07 -30.93
CA ALA A 21 -35.54 1.01 -30.79
C ALA A 21 -34.79 1.02 -29.44
N GLY A 22 -35.27 0.33 -28.39
CA GLY A 22 -34.60 0.30 -27.08
C GLY A 22 -34.13 -1.10 -26.73
N GLY A 23 -32.83 -1.36 -26.78
CA GLY A 23 -32.27 -2.61 -26.28
C GLY A 23 -32.63 -2.84 -24.81
N VAL A 24 -32.64 -4.10 -24.35
CA VAL A 24 -32.86 -4.46 -22.93
C VAL A 24 -31.99 -3.63 -21.99
N TYR A 25 -30.80 -3.24 -22.46
CA TYR A 25 -29.88 -2.29 -21.85
C TYR A 25 -30.51 -0.93 -21.52
N ALA A 26 -31.14 -0.26 -22.50
CA ALA A 26 -31.75 1.05 -22.29
C ALA A 26 -32.91 1.01 -21.29
N SER A 27 -33.73 -0.05 -21.33
CA SER A 27 -34.86 -0.24 -20.40
C SER A 27 -34.41 -0.54 -18.95
N LEU A 28 -33.25 -1.15 -18.77
CA LEU A 28 -32.66 -1.37 -17.44
C LEU A 28 -32.09 -0.06 -16.86
N PHE A 29 -31.40 0.75 -17.68
CA PHE A 29 -30.88 2.05 -17.27
C PHE A 29 -32.00 3.01 -16.85
N GLU A 30 -33.10 3.04 -17.60
CA GLU A 30 -34.28 3.84 -17.29
C GLU A 30 -34.95 3.43 -15.95
N LYS A 31 -34.93 2.13 -15.61
CA LYS A 31 -35.42 1.62 -14.32
C LYS A 31 -34.53 1.99 -13.13
N ILE A 32 -33.27 2.31 -13.37
CA ILE A 32 -32.28 2.65 -12.34
C ILE A 32 -32.05 4.19 -12.30
N ASN A 33 -32.86 4.98 -13.04
CA ASN A 33 -32.70 6.44 -13.21
C ASN A 33 -31.32 6.87 -13.74
N LEU A 34 -30.75 6.11 -14.67
CA LEU A 34 -29.46 6.41 -15.30
C LEU A 34 -29.65 6.56 -16.81
N ASN A 35 -28.82 7.37 -17.46
CA ASN A 35 -28.86 7.53 -18.91
C ASN A 35 -27.93 6.52 -19.59
N PRO A 36 -28.41 5.77 -20.60
CA PRO A 36 -27.56 4.81 -21.30
C PRO A 36 -26.49 5.53 -22.12
N VAL A 37 -25.24 5.40 -21.69
CA VAL A 37 -24.08 5.92 -22.42
C VAL A 37 -23.87 5.06 -23.68
N SER A 38 -23.88 5.70 -24.85
CA SER A 38 -23.93 5.01 -26.16
C SER A 38 -22.55 4.71 -26.76
N GLU A 39 -21.48 5.36 -26.27
CA GLU A 39 -20.11 5.10 -26.70
C GLU A 39 -19.19 5.09 -25.47
N LEU A 40 -18.46 3.98 -25.30
CA LEU A 40 -17.48 3.81 -24.25
C LEU A 40 -16.10 4.09 -24.80
N SER A 41 -15.35 4.89 -24.06
CA SER A 41 -13.95 5.12 -24.28
C SER A 41 -13.15 3.86 -23.86
N ALA A 42 -12.03 3.56 -24.52
CA ALA A 42 -11.26 2.33 -24.30
C ALA A 42 -10.86 2.15 -22.82
N LEU A 43 -10.82 0.89 -22.35
CA LEU A 43 -10.48 0.55 -20.95
C LEU A 43 -9.16 1.16 -20.46
N ASP A 44 -8.24 1.50 -21.37
CA ASP A 44 -6.98 2.19 -21.08
C ASP A 44 -7.17 3.57 -20.43
N ILE A 45 -8.30 4.24 -20.68
CA ILE A 45 -8.58 5.57 -20.12
C ILE A 45 -8.87 5.51 -18.62
N TRP A 46 -9.27 4.34 -18.12
CA TRP A 46 -9.54 4.10 -16.70
C TRP A 46 -8.31 3.66 -15.91
N GLN A 47 -7.14 3.53 -16.56
CA GLN A 47 -5.86 3.37 -15.85
C GLN A 47 -5.35 4.70 -15.25
N ASP A 48 -5.88 5.83 -15.74
CA ASP A 48 -5.56 7.16 -15.22
C ASP A 48 -6.49 7.55 -14.05
N ALA A 49 -5.89 7.83 -12.89
CA ALA A 49 -6.60 8.23 -11.67
C ALA A 49 -7.39 9.54 -11.85
N GLN A 50 -6.93 10.44 -12.73
CA GLN A 50 -7.59 11.71 -13.00
C GLN A 50 -8.90 11.51 -13.80
N ALA A 51 -8.85 10.66 -14.84
CA ALA A 51 -10.01 10.33 -15.68
C ALA A 51 -11.09 9.56 -14.88
N MET A 52 -10.68 8.70 -13.94
CA MET A 52 -11.58 8.05 -12.99
C MET A 52 -12.30 9.04 -12.06
N SER A 53 -11.67 10.15 -11.69
CA SER A 53 -12.26 11.18 -10.81
C SER A 53 -13.30 12.04 -11.52
N ASP A 54 -13.04 12.40 -12.78
CA ASP A 54 -13.89 13.31 -13.55
C ASP A 54 -15.11 12.62 -14.21
N ALA A 55 -15.09 11.28 -14.33
CA ALA A 55 -16.19 10.51 -14.91
C ALA A 55 -17.46 10.52 -14.05
N THR A 56 -18.61 10.63 -14.71
CA THR A 56 -19.94 10.58 -14.08
C THR A 56 -20.29 9.16 -13.60
N ALA A 57 -21.26 9.05 -12.66
CA ALA A 57 -21.66 7.75 -12.11
C ALA A 57 -22.16 6.78 -13.20
N ASP A 58 -22.87 7.30 -14.22
CA ASP A 58 -23.42 6.58 -15.35
C ASP A 58 -22.31 5.95 -16.22
N GLU A 59 -21.22 6.68 -16.45
CA GLU A 59 -20.06 6.22 -17.22
C GLU A 59 -19.28 5.13 -16.47
N ARG A 60 -19.07 5.31 -15.16
CA ARG A 60 -18.38 4.30 -14.32
C ARG A 60 -19.17 2.99 -14.24
N LEU A 61 -20.50 3.07 -14.13
CA LEU A 61 -21.36 1.89 -14.05
C LEU A 61 -21.40 1.14 -15.39
N THR A 62 -21.47 1.88 -16.50
CA THR A 62 -21.43 1.33 -17.86
C THR A 62 -20.09 0.61 -18.11
N ALA A 63 -18.96 1.23 -17.75
CA ALA A 63 -17.63 0.62 -17.87
C ALA A 63 -17.47 -0.62 -16.98
N GLY A 64 -17.88 -0.54 -15.70
CA GLY A 64 -17.81 -1.67 -14.78
C GLY A 64 -18.65 -2.86 -15.24
N MET A 65 -19.84 -2.61 -15.79
CA MET A 65 -20.71 -3.66 -16.32
C MET A 65 -20.14 -4.31 -17.58
N GLN A 66 -19.46 -3.55 -18.44
CA GLN A 66 -18.76 -4.08 -19.60
C GLN A 66 -17.59 -4.99 -19.20
N VAL A 67 -16.72 -4.54 -18.28
CA VAL A 67 -15.61 -5.36 -17.76
C VAL A 67 -16.14 -6.64 -17.14
N PHE A 68 -17.23 -6.54 -16.38
CA PHE A 68 -17.87 -7.70 -15.77
C PHE A 68 -18.39 -8.70 -16.81
N LEU A 69 -19.07 -8.24 -17.86
CA LEU A 69 -19.52 -9.09 -18.97
C LEU A 69 -18.33 -9.71 -19.74
N GLU A 70 -17.24 -8.98 -19.91
CA GLU A 70 -16.02 -9.51 -20.53
C GLU A 70 -15.37 -10.59 -19.66
N CYS A 71 -15.31 -10.40 -18.35
CA CYS A 71 -14.84 -11.41 -17.41
C CYS A 71 -15.73 -12.67 -17.42
N LEU A 72 -17.06 -12.50 -17.46
CA LEU A 72 -18.01 -13.63 -17.54
C LEU A 72 -17.88 -14.41 -18.86
N THR A 73 -17.68 -13.72 -19.97
CA THR A 73 -17.48 -14.36 -21.27
C THR A 73 -16.14 -15.11 -21.34
N LYS A 74 -15.06 -14.56 -20.78
CA LYS A 74 -13.76 -15.25 -20.64
C LYS A 74 -13.85 -16.47 -19.72
N ALA A 75 -14.67 -16.43 -18.67
CA ALA A 75 -14.87 -17.56 -17.76
C ALA A 75 -15.71 -18.70 -18.36
N GLY A 76 -16.42 -18.47 -19.48
CA GLY A 76 -17.23 -19.48 -20.16
C GLY A 76 -18.47 -19.95 -19.38
N SER A 77 -18.85 -19.25 -18.32
CA SER A 77 -19.96 -19.59 -17.43
C SER A 77 -21.30 -19.19 -18.05
N LYS A 78 -22.24 -20.14 -18.20
CA LYS A 78 -23.64 -19.81 -18.52
C LYS A 78 -24.31 -19.24 -17.27
N VAL A 79 -24.44 -17.92 -17.22
CA VAL A 79 -25.14 -17.22 -16.15
C VAL A 79 -26.60 -17.05 -16.55
N GLU A 80 -27.50 -17.81 -15.92
CA GLU A 80 -28.95 -17.70 -16.16
C GLU A 80 -29.57 -16.48 -15.45
N LYS A 81 -28.93 -16.01 -14.35
CA LYS A 81 -29.38 -14.84 -13.59
C LYS A 81 -28.21 -14.14 -12.88
N LEU A 82 -28.16 -12.81 -12.97
CA LEU A 82 -27.30 -11.99 -12.12
C LEU A 82 -27.90 -11.95 -10.71
N ASP A 83 -27.46 -12.87 -9.85
CA ASP A 83 -27.78 -12.82 -8.43
C ASP A 83 -26.66 -12.12 -7.66
N LYS A 84 -27.03 -11.42 -6.58
CA LYS A 84 -26.06 -10.72 -5.71
C LYS A 84 -24.91 -11.63 -5.26
N ASN A 85 -25.22 -12.89 -4.96
CA ASN A 85 -24.24 -13.90 -4.56
C ASN A 85 -23.17 -14.16 -5.63
N LEU A 86 -23.51 -14.06 -6.92
CA LEU A 86 -22.56 -14.25 -8.02
C LEU A 86 -21.60 -13.06 -8.12
N ILE A 87 -22.10 -11.84 -7.91
CA ILE A 87 -21.28 -10.63 -7.85
C ILE A 87 -20.35 -10.70 -6.63
N ASP A 88 -20.88 -11.02 -5.45
CA ASP A 88 -20.09 -11.18 -4.22
C ASP A 88 -19.00 -12.25 -4.37
N HIS A 89 -19.28 -13.35 -5.10
CA HIS A 89 -18.30 -14.38 -5.40
C HIS A 89 -17.16 -13.87 -6.30
N HIS A 90 -17.48 -13.11 -7.35
CA HIS A 90 -16.45 -12.53 -8.22
C HIS A 90 -15.65 -11.42 -7.53
N ILE A 91 -16.27 -10.63 -6.65
CA ILE A 91 -15.56 -9.68 -5.80
C ILE A 91 -14.57 -10.42 -4.90
N ALA A 92 -15.01 -11.50 -4.23
CA ALA A 92 -14.13 -12.30 -3.37
C ALA A 92 -12.96 -12.93 -4.14
N GLU A 93 -13.19 -13.37 -5.38
CA GLU A 93 -12.12 -13.90 -6.24
C GLU A 93 -11.11 -12.80 -6.65
N LEU A 94 -11.59 -11.60 -6.98
CA LEU A 94 -10.72 -10.44 -7.25
C LEU A 94 -9.92 -10.05 -6.01
N ASP A 95 -10.58 -9.94 -4.86
CA ASP A 95 -9.94 -9.65 -3.57
C ASP A 95 -8.87 -10.71 -3.25
N TYR A 96 -9.14 -11.98 -3.53
CA TYR A 96 -8.17 -13.05 -3.37
C TYR A 96 -6.95 -12.89 -4.28
N GLN A 97 -7.16 -12.55 -5.56
CA GLN A 97 -6.07 -12.32 -6.50
C GLN A 97 -5.21 -11.10 -6.11
N ILE A 98 -5.86 -9.99 -5.72
CA ILE A 98 -5.20 -8.78 -5.24
C ILE A 98 -4.42 -9.09 -3.96
N SER A 99 -5.04 -9.77 -3.00
CA SER A 99 -4.41 -10.15 -1.74
C SER A 99 -3.18 -11.03 -1.99
N ARG A 100 -3.25 -12.00 -2.90
CA ARG A 100 -2.10 -12.86 -3.23
C ARG A 100 -0.94 -12.07 -3.84
N GLN A 101 -1.24 -11.09 -4.70
CA GLN A 101 -0.21 -10.24 -5.28
C GLN A 101 0.41 -9.31 -4.24
N LEU A 102 -0.43 -8.70 -3.41
CA LEU A 102 -0.01 -7.85 -2.30
C LEU A 102 0.85 -8.64 -1.30
N ASP A 103 0.43 -9.84 -0.94
CA ASP A 103 1.19 -10.76 -0.09
C ASP A 103 2.56 -11.06 -0.68
N ALA A 104 2.65 -11.34 -1.98
CA ALA A 104 3.95 -11.58 -2.62
C ALA A 104 4.89 -10.36 -2.51
N VAL A 105 4.35 -9.14 -2.63
CA VAL A 105 5.13 -7.90 -2.47
C VAL A 105 5.53 -7.68 -1.01
N MET A 106 4.58 -7.79 -0.08
CA MET A 106 4.81 -7.56 1.36
C MET A 106 5.71 -8.62 2.01
N HIS A 107 5.74 -9.84 1.48
CA HIS A 107 6.61 -10.91 1.97
C HIS A 107 7.98 -10.95 1.28
N SER A 108 8.29 -9.98 0.42
CA SER A 108 9.64 -9.85 -0.11
C SER A 108 10.61 -9.42 0.99
N GLU A 109 11.79 -10.05 1.04
CA GLU A 109 12.77 -9.79 2.10
C GLU A 109 13.27 -8.33 2.10
N GLU A 110 13.43 -7.75 0.92
CA GLU A 110 13.85 -6.35 0.74
C GLU A 110 12.81 -5.38 1.30
N PHE A 111 11.52 -5.60 0.99
CA PHE A 111 10.45 -4.75 1.51
C PHE A 111 10.33 -4.89 3.02
N GLN A 112 10.38 -6.12 3.55
CA GLN A 112 10.32 -6.36 4.99
C GLN A 112 11.50 -5.73 5.75
N ALA A 113 12.71 -5.73 5.17
CA ALA A 113 13.86 -5.08 5.77
C ALA A 113 13.60 -3.57 5.94
N VAL A 114 13.19 -2.91 4.86
CA VAL A 114 12.89 -1.46 4.87
C VAL A 114 11.69 -1.14 5.77
N GLU A 115 10.62 -1.94 5.69
CA GLU A 115 9.44 -1.78 6.53
C GLU A 115 9.78 -1.94 8.02
N SER A 116 10.58 -2.93 8.38
CA SER A 116 10.98 -3.17 9.77
C SER A 116 11.79 -2.00 10.34
N LEU A 117 12.67 -1.39 9.53
CA LEU A 117 13.44 -0.22 9.89
C LEU A 117 12.51 0.98 10.17
N TRP A 118 11.62 1.30 9.22
CA TRP A 118 10.71 2.43 9.36
C TRP A 118 9.67 2.24 10.46
N ARG A 119 9.18 1.01 10.67
CA ARG A 119 8.32 0.69 11.81
C ARG A 119 9.07 0.83 13.13
N GLY A 120 10.35 0.47 13.18
CA GLY A 120 11.24 0.70 14.32
C GLY A 120 11.38 2.18 14.65
N VAL A 121 11.72 3.00 13.64
CA VAL A 121 11.81 4.47 13.77
C VAL A 121 10.47 5.07 14.20
N LYS A 122 9.36 4.63 13.60
CA LYS A 122 8.03 5.08 13.99
C LYS A 122 7.71 4.74 15.45
N SER A 123 8.07 3.54 15.92
CA SER A 123 7.90 3.16 17.32
C SER A 123 8.74 4.00 18.27
N LEU A 124 9.96 4.37 17.87
CA LEU A 124 10.83 5.27 18.64
C LEU A 124 10.20 6.66 18.77
N VAL A 125 9.73 7.23 17.64
CA VAL A 125 9.08 8.54 17.60
C VAL A 125 7.80 8.54 18.44
N ASP A 126 6.94 7.51 18.29
CA ASP A 126 5.65 7.45 18.99
C ASP A 126 5.79 7.27 20.51
N LYS A 127 6.89 6.67 20.98
CA LYS A 127 7.17 6.49 22.41
C LYS A 127 7.95 7.66 23.02
N THR A 128 8.42 8.60 22.22
CA THR A 128 9.24 9.72 22.68
C THR A 128 8.37 10.95 22.93
N ASP A 129 8.45 11.53 24.13
CA ASP A 129 7.77 12.78 24.44
C ASP A 129 8.62 13.98 24.01
N PHE A 130 8.37 14.49 22.80
CA PHE A 130 9.07 15.66 22.24
C PHE A 130 8.84 16.96 23.02
N ARG A 131 7.89 17.02 23.95
CA ARG A 131 7.70 18.19 24.82
C ARG A 131 8.81 18.33 25.87
N GLN A 132 9.56 17.26 26.11
CA GLN A 132 10.68 17.23 27.06
C GLN A 132 12.01 17.65 26.42
N ASN A 133 11.98 18.41 25.33
CA ASN A 133 13.15 18.87 24.58
C ASN A 133 14.05 17.72 24.09
N VAL A 134 13.42 16.66 23.59
CA VAL A 134 14.12 15.54 22.95
C VAL A 134 14.13 15.78 21.44
N LYS A 135 15.29 15.65 20.80
CA LYS A 135 15.42 15.64 19.34
C LYS A 135 15.93 14.29 18.87
N VAL A 136 15.46 13.87 17.71
CA VAL A 136 15.87 12.63 17.06
C VAL A 136 16.36 12.99 15.67
N GLU A 137 17.59 12.62 15.38
CA GLU A 137 18.21 12.81 14.08
C GLU A 137 18.37 11.47 13.38
N LEU A 138 18.12 11.45 12.07
CA LEU A 138 18.21 10.27 11.24
C LEU A 138 19.35 10.46 10.25
N LEU A 139 20.32 9.54 10.31
CA LEU A 139 21.43 9.46 9.38
C LEU A 139 21.25 8.21 8.52
N ASP A 140 21.02 8.41 7.23
CA ASP A 140 20.94 7.30 6.26
C ASP A 140 22.35 6.91 5.81
N MET A 141 22.77 5.71 6.22
CA MET A 141 24.04 5.11 5.83
C MET A 141 23.87 3.59 5.80
N SER A 142 24.46 2.92 4.81
CA SER A 142 24.53 1.46 4.83
C SER A 142 25.66 0.99 5.76
N LYS A 143 25.55 -0.25 6.26
CA LYS A 143 26.60 -0.87 7.08
C LYS A 143 27.93 -0.98 6.33
N GLU A 144 27.86 -1.22 5.03
CA GLU A 144 29.02 -1.33 4.14
C GLU A 144 29.69 0.04 3.94
N ASP A 145 28.91 1.09 3.68
CA ASP A 145 29.45 2.44 3.53
C ASP A 145 30.11 2.92 4.82
N LEU A 146 29.51 2.60 5.98
CA LEU A 146 30.13 2.91 7.27
C LEU A 146 31.45 2.16 7.47
N ARG A 147 31.54 0.91 7.02
CA ARG A 147 32.79 0.14 7.08
C ARG A 147 33.85 0.78 6.18
N GLN A 148 33.47 1.07 4.94
CA GLN A 148 34.34 1.70 3.96
C GLN A 148 34.86 3.05 4.45
N ASP A 149 34.02 3.88 5.06
CA ASP A 149 34.41 5.16 5.66
C ASP A 149 35.52 5.01 6.72
N PHE A 150 35.43 3.96 7.55
CA PHE A 150 36.49 3.67 8.54
C PHE A 150 37.76 3.06 7.94
N GLU A 151 37.67 2.38 6.80
CA GLU A 151 38.84 1.82 6.10
C GLU A 151 39.59 2.88 5.31
N ASP A 152 38.86 3.81 4.69
CA ASP A 152 39.41 4.93 3.91
C ASP A 152 40.02 6.01 4.83
N SER A 153 39.53 6.13 6.06
CA SER A 153 40.01 7.08 7.04
C SER A 153 41.28 6.57 7.77
N PRO A 154 42.44 7.24 7.65
CA PRO A 154 43.66 6.83 8.34
C PRO A 154 43.52 6.87 9.87
N GLU A 155 42.72 7.82 10.37
CA GLU A 155 42.41 8.01 11.77
C GLU A 155 40.91 8.19 11.96
N ILE A 156 40.39 7.71 13.09
CA ILE A 156 38.96 7.75 13.40
C ILE A 156 38.41 9.18 13.44
N ILE A 157 39.22 10.15 13.84
CA ILE A 157 38.83 11.57 13.89
C ILE A 157 38.54 12.17 12.51
N GLN A 158 38.96 11.49 11.43
CA GLN A 158 38.74 11.91 10.05
C GLN A 158 37.54 11.21 9.41
N SER A 159 36.93 10.24 10.10
CA SER A 159 35.75 9.53 9.60
C SER A 159 34.53 10.44 9.49
N GLY A 160 33.66 10.15 8.52
CA GLY A 160 32.39 10.86 8.34
C GLY A 160 31.50 10.78 9.59
N LEU A 161 31.48 9.61 10.25
CA LEU A 161 30.71 9.47 11.50
C LEU A 161 31.25 10.37 12.62
N TYR A 162 32.57 10.50 12.75
CA TYR A 162 33.16 11.39 13.75
C TYR A 162 32.82 12.86 13.47
N LYS A 163 32.83 13.27 12.20
CA LYS A 163 32.45 14.62 11.82
C LYS A 163 31.01 14.94 12.26
N HIS A 164 30.05 14.08 11.91
CA HIS A 164 28.65 14.30 12.28
C HIS A 164 28.39 14.23 13.79
N THR A 165 29.11 13.36 14.51
CA THR A 165 28.85 13.18 15.94
C THR A 165 29.60 14.14 16.86
N TYR A 166 30.82 14.53 16.48
CA TYR A 166 31.69 15.34 17.30
C TYR A 166 31.87 16.76 16.75
N ILE A 167 32.21 16.93 15.47
CA ILE A 167 32.56 18.24 14.92
C ILE A 167 31.31 19.11 14.77
N ASP A 168 30.28 18.57 14.10
CA ASP A 168 29.09 19.33 13.76
C ASP A 168 28.26 19.68 15.02
N GLU A 169 28.26 18.81 16.04
CA GLU A 169 27.45 19.00 17.25
C GLU A 169 28.26 19.44 18.48
N TYR A 170 29.32 18.72 18.85
CA TYR A 170 30.04 18.96 20.10
C TYR A 170 31.06 20.11 20.00
N ASP A 171 31.78 20.23 18.88
CA ASP A 171 32.83 21.24 18.67
C ASP A 171 32.28 22.55 18.06
N THR A 172 31.03 22.55 17.60
CA THR A 172 30.39 23.73 17.02
C THR A 172 29.72 24.60 18.11
N PRO A 173 30.04 25.91 18.19
CA PRO A 173 29.40 26.80 19.15
C PRO A 173 27.88 26.88 18.96
N GLY A 174 27.13 26.40 19.96
CA GLY A 174 25.67 26.35 19.93
C GLY A 174 25.06 25.07 19.33
N GLY A 175 25.89 24.06 19.03
CA GLY A 175 25.42 22.72 18.69
C GLY A 175 24.81 21.97 19.87
N GLU A 176 24.09 20.89 19.60
CA GLU A 176 23.42 20.08 20.61
C GLU A 176 24.05 18.68 20.67
N PRO A 177 24.78 18.35 21.74
CA PRO A 177 25.56 17.12 21.78
C PRO A 177 24.65 15.89 21.72
N ILE A 178 25.04 14.93 20.89
CA ILE A 178 24.30 13.66 20.72
C ILE A 178 24.47 12.81 21.98
N ALA A 179 23.37 12.53 22.66
CA ALA A 179 23.38 11.74 23.90
C ALA A 179 23.54 10.22 23.65
N ALA A 180 22.90 9.71 22.60
CA ALA A 180 22.92 8.29 22.27
C ALA A 180 22.91 8.07 20.75
N LEU A 181 23.73 7.13 20.30
CA LEU A 181 23.76 6.67 18.92
C LEU A 181 23.02 5.34 18.86
N ILE A 182 21.98 5.27 18.03
CA ILE A 182 21.18 4.06 17.83
C ILE A 182 21.45 3.55 16.43
N SER A 183 22.02 2.35 16.33
CA SER A 183 22.19 1.68 15.04
C SER A 183 21.08 0.64 14.83
N ALA A 184 20.58 0.58 13.59
CA ALA A 184 19.64 -0.43 13.14
C ALA A 184 20.33 -1.62 12.45
N TYR A 185 21.65 -1.74 12.59
CA TYR A 185 22.43 -2.83 12.01
C TYR A 185 22.43 -4.06 12.90
N GLU A 186 22.43 -5.23 12.26
CA GLU A 186 22.71 -6.50 12.92
C GLU A 186 24.22 -6.76 12.89
N PHE A 187 24.79 -7.08 14.06
CA PHE A 187 26.19 -7.44 14.20
C PHE A 187 26.33 -8.93 14.52
N ASP A 188 27.25 -9.59 13.84
CA ASP A 188 27.65 -10.97 14.08
C ASP A 188 29.00 -11.05 14.85
N ALA A 189 29.51 -12.27 15.04
CA ALA A 189 30.79 -12.51 15.68
C ALA A 189 31.97 -12.53 14.69
N SER A 190 31.78 -12.03 13.46
CA SER A 190 32.85 -11.96 12.46
C SER A 190 33.90 -10.93 12.86
N ALA A 191 35.13 -11.12 12.37
CA ALA A 191 36.21 -10.18 12.62
C ALA A 191 35.90 -8.77 12.09
N GLN A 192 35.16 -8.67 10.98
CA GLN A 192 34.76 -7.41 10.37
C GLN A 192 33.79 -6.64 11.27
N ASP A 193 32.75 -7.30 11.78
CA ASP A 193 31.76 -6.68 12.66
C ASP A 193 32.34 -6.29 14.01
N VAL A 194 33.25 -7.11 14.57
CA VAL A 194 33.95 -6.79 15.81
C VAL A 194 34.89 -5.58 15.62
N ALA A 195 35.55 -5.48 14.46
CA ALA A 195 36.39 -4.32 14.14
C ALA A 195 35.53 -3.05 13.96
N LEU A 196 34.40 -3.15 13.26
CA LEU A 196 33.46 -2.05 13.07
C LEU A 196 32.91 -1.56 14.41
N LEU A 197 32.43 -2.46 15.27
CA LEU A 197 31.98 -2.13 16.63
C LEU A 197 33.08 -1.46 17.46
N ARG A 198 34.33 -1.91 17.32
CA ARG A 198 35.48 -1.27 17.99
C ARG A 198 35.69 0.16 17.50
N ASN A 199 35.59 0.41 16.20
CA ASN A 199 35.74 1.76 15.66
C ASN A 199 34.59 2.68 16.10
N ILE A 200 33.34 2.21 16.01
CA ILE A 200 32.16 2.94 16.51
C ILE A 200 32.31 3.24 18.02
N SER A 201 32.79 2.28 18.82
CA SER A 201 32.98 2.49 20.26
C SER A 201 33.98 3.59 20.59
N LYS A 202 35.02 3.76 19.76
CA LYS A 202 36.02 4.83 19.92
C LYS A 202 35.41 6.19 19.56
N VAL A 203 34.61 6.27 18.49
CA VAL A 203 33.86 7.49 18.13
C VAL A 203 32.90 7.87 19.26
N ALA A 204 32.11 6.90 19.75
CA ALA A 204 31.16 7.11 20.84
C ALA A 204 31.86 7.57 22.13
N ALA A 205 33.03 7.00 22.45
CA ALA A 205 33.84 7.43 23.59
C ALA A 205 34.37 8.86 23.44
N ALA A 206 34.74 9.28 22.24
CA ALA A 206 35.21 10.64 21.97
C ALA A 206 34.06 11.67 22.04
N ALA A 207 32.88 11.33 21.51
CA ALA A 207 31.68 12.17 21.55
C ALA A 207 30.91 12.10 22.89
N ILE A 208 31.38 11.33 23.87
CA ILE A 208 30.72 11.10 25.17
C ILE A 208 29.27 10.60 24.98
N CYS A 209 29.05 9.83 23.93
CA CYS A 209 27.74 9.33 23.52
C CYS A 209 27.62 7.84 23.87
N ARG A 210 26.46 7.42 24.39
CA ARG A 210 26.22 6.00 24.69
C ARG A 210 25.77 5.27 23.42
N LEU A 211 26.51 4.25 23.00
CA LEU A 211 26.11 3.37 21.91
C LEU A 211 25.02 2.39 22.36
N SER A 212 23.88 2.39 21.66
CA SER A 212 22.81 1.41 21.85
C SER A 212 22.54 0.68 20.53
N VAL A 213 22.82 -0.62 20.49
CA VAL A 213 22.49 -1.45 19.31
C VAL A 213 21.06 -1.95 19.47
N LEU A 214 20.16 -1.52 18.59
CA LEU A 214 18.79 -1.99 18.61
C LEU A 214 18.71 -3.33 17.87
N ARG A 215 18.80 -4.43 18.63
CA ARG A 215 18.48 -5.76 18.07
C ARG A 215 16.97 -5.90 17.95
N VAL A 216 16.42 -5.59 16.77
CA VAL A 216 15.03 -5.95 16.43
C VAL A 216 14.98 -7.46 16.29
N ARG A 217 14.63 -8.18 17.37
CA ARG A 217 14.30 -9.60 17.23
C ARG A 217 13.09 -9.69 16.29
N ARG A 218 13.26 -10.33 15.13
CA ARG A 218 12.15 -10.86 14.34
C ARG A 218 11.36 -11.82 15.24
N SER A 219 10.28 -11.35 15.82
CA SER A 219 9.22 -12.23 16.31
C SER A 219 8.40 -12.60 15.08
N PHE A 220 8.60 -13.83 14.59
CA PHE A 220 7.62 -14.50 13.75
C PHE A 220 6.41 -14.88 14.61
#